data_AF-E6Q039-F1
#
_entry.id   AF-E6Q039-F1
#
_cell.length_a   1.000
_cell.length_b   1.000
_cell.length_c   1.000
_cell.angle_alpha   90.00
_cell.angle_beta   90.00
_cell.angle_gamma   90.00
#
_symmetry.space_group_name_H-M   'P 1'
#
loop_
_entity.id
_entity.type
_entity.pdbx_description
1 polymer ?
#
loop_
_entity_poly.entity_id
_entity_poly.type
_entity_poly.pdbx_seq_one_letter_code
_entity_poly.pdbx_strand_id
1 'polypeptide(L)'
;MRYDCHFCSQSMPFYQRLSHLEQGNRLRAHLLVVMPDPESTAKPELKTAGVNAESIFGQPLASIKVSGTPTLLLVDSAGHIRDAWVGQLQPEQEQEVVDKVKY
;
A
#
# COMPACT_ATOMS: atom_id res chain seq x y z
N MET A 1 4.56 -15.92 -5.71
CA MET A 1 5.27 -14.94 -6.58
C MET A 1 5.13 -15.31 -8.07
N ARG A 2 4.19 -14.66 -8.78
CA ARG A 2 4.20 -14.66 -10.27
C ARG A 2 5.29 -13.67 -10.74
N TYR A 3 6.13 -14.14 -11.65
CA TYR A 3 7.16 -13.38 -12.36
C TYR A 3 6.56 -12.09 -12.96
N ASP A 4 7.29 -10.96 -12.87
CA ASP A 4 6.93 -9.61 -13.33
C ASP A 4 5.95 -8.77 -12.47
N CYS A 5 6.28 -8.51 -11.20
CA CYS A 5 5.85 -7.24 -10.60
C CYS A 5 7.00 -6.25 -10.44
N HIS A 6 7.62 -5.90 -11.57
CA HIS A 6 8.60 -4.81 -11.65
C HIS A 6 8.08 -3.53 -10.99
N PHE A 7 6.84 -3.14 -11.30
CA PHE A 7 6.22 -1.95 -10.74
C PHE A 7 5.92 -2.06 -9.24
N CYS A 8 5.59 -3.25 -8.73
CA CYS A 8 5.46 -3.46 -7.27
C CYS A 8 6.83 -3.22 -6.63
N SER A 9 7.89 -3.87 -7.12
CA SER A 9 9.24 -3.71 -6.58
C SER A 9 9.70 -2.25 -6.61
N GLN A 10 9.44 -1.53 -7.70
CA GLN A 10 9.75 -0.11 -7.82
C GLN A 10 8.93 0.79 -6.89
N SER A 11 7.74 0.36 -6.48
CA SER A 11 6.90 1.11 -5.53
C SER A 11 7.25 0.82 -4.07
N MET A 12 8.09 -0.19 -3.79
CA MET A 12 8.47 -0.54 -2.41
C MET A 12 9.12 0.59 -1.61
N PRO A 13 10.06 1.39 -2.17
CA PRO A 13 10.64 2.52 -1.42
C PRO A 13 9.57 3.51 -0.92
N PHE A 14 8.52 3.74 -1.71
CA PHE A 14 7.42 4.59 -1.30
C PHE A 14 6.59 3.97 -0.17
N TYR A 15 6.32 2.66 -0.23
CA TYR A 15 5.59 1.96 0.84
C TYR A 15 6.39 1.88 2.13
N GLN A 16 7.72 1.74 2.05
CA GLN A 16 8.60 1.88 3.21
C GLN A 16 8.43 3.26 3.85
N ARG A 17 8.47 4.34 3.05
CA ARG A 17 8.25 5.72 3.53
C ARG A 17 6.90 5.86 4.22
N LEU A 18 5.80 5.36 3.64
CA LEU A 18 4.47 5.41 4.26
C LEU A 18 4.44 4.65 5.60
N SER A 19 5.03 3.45 5.66
CA SER A 19 5.09 2.68 6.90
C SER A 19 5.89 3.39 8.00
N HIS A 20 7.00 4.05 7.65
CA HIS A 20 7.76 4.84 8.61
C HIS A 20 7.00 6.07 9.10
N LEU A 21 6.24 6.74 8.23
CA LEU A 21 5.39 7.86 8.61
C LEU A 21 4.27 7.39 9.55
N GLU A 22 3.64 6.25 9.28
CA GLU A 22 2.62 5.67 10.17
C GLU A 22 3.22 5.35 11.54
N GLN A 23 4.31 4.58 11.59
CA GLN A 23 4.99 4.21 12.85
C GLN A 23 5.46 5.41 13.66
N GLY A 24 5.84 6.50 12.97
CA GLY A 24 6.22 7.76 13.60
C GLY A 24 5.02 8.60 14.05
N ASN A 25 3.79 8.10 13.97
CA ASN A 25 2.54 8.84 14.19
C ASN A 25 2.50 10.17 13.40
N ARG A 26 2.97 10.13 12.14
CA ARG A 26 3.00 11.27 11.21
C ARG A 26 1.89 11.24 10.17
N LEU A 27 1.04 10.21 10.20
CA LEU A 27 -0.15 10.09 9.37
C LEU A 27 -1.44 10.21 10.18
N ARG A 28 -2.43 10.90 9.62
CA ARG A 28 -3.84 10.90 10.05
C ARG A 28 -4.62 9.70 9.49
N ALA A 29 -3.91 8.63 9.13
CA ALA A 29 -4.45 7.43 8.52
C ALA A 29 -3.64 6.20 8.96
N HIS A 30 -4.24 5.02 8.84
CA HIS A 30 -3.57 3.74 9.04
C HIS A 30 -3.19 3.12 7.70
N LEU A 31 -2.05 2.43 7.66
CA LEU A 31 -1.58 1.72 6.47
C LEU A 31 -2.01 0.25 6.56
N LEU A 32 -2.88 -0.15 5.62
CA LEU A 32 -3.29 -1.54 5.43
C LEU A 32 -2.70 -2.06 4.13
N VAL A 33 -2.22 -3.30 4.15
CA VAL A 33 -1.66 -3.95 2.95
C VAL A 33 -2.53 -5.14 2.56
N VAL A 34 -2.92 -5.19 1.29
CA VAL A 34 -3.67 -6.32 0.72
C VAL A 34 -2.82 -6.96 -0.37
N MET A 35 -2.57 -8.25 -0.24
CA MET A 35 -1.76 -9.05 -1.15
C MET A 35 -2.59 -10.21 -1.71
N PRO A 36 -2.38 -10.63 -2.97
CA PRO A 36 -3.06 -11.79 -3.53
C PRO A 36 -2.58 -13.11 -2.90
N ASP A 37 -1.34 -13.13 -2.40
CA ASP A 37 -0.76 -14.27 -1.70
C ASP A 37 -1.26 -14.31 -0.23
N PRO A 38 -1.31 -15.51 0.41
CA PRO A 38 -1.72 -15.64 1.81
C PRO A 38 -0.85 -14.78 2.76
N GLU A 39 -1.44 -14.34 3.88
CA GLU A 39 -0.73 -13.50 4.87
C GLU A 39 0.60 -14.13 5.34
N SER A 40 0.62 -15.45 5.52
CA SER A 40 1.81 -16.21 5.94
C SER A 40 2.98 -16.10 4.96
N THR A 41 2.72 -15.83 3.68
CA THR A 41 3.72 -15.60 2.63
C THR A 41 4.00 -14.11 2.45
N ALA A 42 2.95 -13.28 2.46
CA ALA A 42 3.05 -11.84 2.24
C ALA A 42 3.85 -11.13 3.34
N LYS A 43 3.65 -11.51 4.60
CA LYS A 43 4.25 -10.82 5.76
C LYS A 43 5.78 -10.92 5.79
N PRO A 44 6.40 -12.10 5.59
CA PRO A 44 7.85 -12.18 5.42
C PRO A 44 8.38 -11.34 4.25
N GLU A 45 7.71 -11.35 3.10
CA GLU A 45 8.15 -10.59 1.91
C GLU A 45 8.15 -9.08 2.17
N LEU A 46 7.07 -8.54 2.75
CA LEU A 46 6.97 -7.12 3.13
C LEU A 46 8.03 -6.74 4.16
N LYS A 47 8.28 -7.61 5.14
CA LYS A 47 9.32 -7.40 6.14
C LYS A 47 10.72 -7.34 5.53
N THR A 48 11.04 -8.25 4.61
CA THR A 48 12.31 -8.22 3.86
C THR A 48 12.42 -6.96 3.00
N ALA A 49 11.30 -6.48 2.47
CA ALA A 49 11.21 -5.21 1.77
C ALA A 49 11.12 -3.99 2.70
N GLY A 50 11.31 -4.13 4.02
CA GLY A 50 11.30 -3.00 4.96
C GLY A 50 9.94 -2.31 5.15
N VAL A 51 8.86 -2.87 4.61
CA VAL A 51 7.50 -2.35 4.76
C VAL A 51 6.89 -2.98 6.02
N ASN A 52 6.68 -2.15 7.04
CA ASN A 52 6.13 -2.59 8.31
C ASN A 52 4.70 -2.09 8.48
N ALA A 53 3.73 -2.85 7.97
CA ALA A 53 2.31 -2.59 8.20
C ALA A 53 1.76 -3.50 9.30
N GLU A 54 0.92 -2.95 10.18
CA GLU A 54 0.29 -3.72 11.25
C GLU A 54 -0.77 -4.68 10.71
N SER A 55 -1.51 -4.25 9.68
CA SER A 55 -2.62 -5.01 9.09
C SER A 55 -2.27 -5.47 7.67
N ILE A 56 -2.03 -6.78 7.51
CA ILE A 56 -1.74 -7.42 6.23
C ILE A 56 -2.82 -8.46 5.94
N PHE A 57 -3.46 -8.37 4.78
CA PHE A 57 -4.54 -9.27 4.37
C PHE A 57 -4.15 -10.02 3.10
N GLY A 58 -4.24 -11.35 3.14
CA GLY A 58 -4.08 -12.20 1.96
C GLY A 58 -5.43 -12.53 1.34
N GLN A 59 -5.81 -11.86 0.26
CA GLN A 59 -7.06 -12.13 -0.48
C GLN A 59 -6.96 -11.74 -1.95
N PRO A 60 -7.79 -12.34 -2.84
CA PRO A 60 -7.80 -11.96 -4.25
C PRO A 60 -8.13 -10.48 -4.43
N LEU A 61 -7.29 -9.71 -5.13
CA LEU A 61 -7.52 -8.28 -5.35
C LEU A 61 -8.85 -7.96 -6.07
N ALA A 62 -9.33 -8.90 -6.89
CA ALA A 62 -10.63 -8.79 -7.53
C ALA A 62 -11.81 -8.75 -6.53
N SER A 63 -11.66 -9.32 -5.32
CA SER A 63 -12.71 -9.27 -4.29
C SER A 63 -12.94 -7.85 -3.77
N ILE A 64 -11.92 -6.99 -3.86
CA ILE A 64 -11.98 -5.56 -3.52
C ILE A 64 -12.00 -4.67 -4.76
N LYS A 65 -12.33 -5.25 -5.94
CA LYS A 65 -12.44 -4.55 -7.23
C LYS A 65 -11.16 -3.83 -7.68
N VAL A 66 -9.99 -4.26 -7.21
CA VAL A 66 -8.69 -3.77 -7.68
C VAL A 66 -8.31 -4.55 -8.94
N SER A 67 -8.27 -3.85 -10.08
CA SER A 67 -8.03 -4.44 -11.41
C SER A 67 -6.57 -4.36 -11.87
N GLY A 68 -5.71 -3.66 -11.13
CA GLY A 68 -4.30 -3.47 -11.48
C GLY A 68 -3.42 -3.29 -10.25
N THR A 69 -2.13 -3.58 -10.41
CA THR A 69 -1.11 -3.41 -9.37
C THR A 69 0.06 -2.62 -9.92
N PRO A 70 0.73 -1.79 -9.11
CA PRO A 70 0.33 -1.40 -7.75
C PRO A 70 -0.95 -0.54 -7.72
N THR A 71 -1.69 -0.54 -6.61
CA THR A 71 -2.82 0.38 -6.39
C THR A 71 -2.82 0.86 -4.94
N LEU A 72 -3.00 2.17 -4.73
CA LEU A 72 -3.26 2.75 -3.42
C LEU A 72 -4.70 3.28 -3.36
N LEU A 73 -5.37 3.02 -2.25
CA LEU A 73 -6.71 3.49 -1.97
C LEU A 73 -6.68 4.31 -0.69
N LEU A 74 -7.19 5.54 -0.74
CA LEU A 74 -7.48 6.32 0.45
C LEU A 74 -8.95 6.09 0.82
N VAL A 75 -9.20 5.59 2.01
CA VAL A 75 -10.54 5.21 2.49
C VAL A 75 -10.88 6.04 3.72
N ASP A 76 -12.12 6.53 3.81
CA ASP A 76 -12.59 7.24 5.00
C ASP A 76 -13.06 6.28 6.12
N SER A 77 -13.43 6.84 7.27
CA SER A 77 -13.89 6.06 8.43
C SER A 77 -15.23 5.33 8.21
N ALA A 78 -15.98 5.68 7.16
CA ALA A 78 -17.21 4.99 6.78
C ALA A 78 -16.95 3.89 5.73
N GLY A 79 -15.70 3.70 5.30
CA GLY A 79 -15.33 2.69 4.31
C GLY A 79 -15.49 3.16 2.85
N HIS A 80 -15.70 4.46 2.60
CA HIS A 80 -15.78 4.97 1.23
C HIS A 80 -14.40 5.29 0.68
N ILE A 81 -14.17 4.95 -0.58
CA ILE A 81 -12.97 5.33 -1.32
C ILE A 81 -13.04 6.85 -1.59
N ARG A 82 -12.09 7.59 -1.03
CA ARG A 82 -11.91 9.03 -1.25
C ARG A 82 -11.07 9.30 -2.49
N ASP A 83 -10.00 8.54 -2.66
CA ASP A 83 -9.07 8.63 -3.78
C ASP A 83 -8.51 7.25 -4.11
N ALA A 84 -8.13 7.05 -5.37
CA ALA A 84 -7.49 5.83 -5.85
C ALA A 84 -6.39 6.18 -6.84
N TRP A 85 -5.21 5.59 -6.64
CA TRP A 85 -4.11 5.70 -7.58
C TRP A 85 -3.75 4.32 -8.09
N VAL A 86 -3.84 4.12 -9.41
CA VAL A 86 -3.59 2.83 -10.07
C VAL A 86 -2.32 2.92 -10.88
N GLY A 87 -1.46 1.92 -10.75
CA GLY A 87 -0.15 1.84 -11.37
C GLY A 87 0.96 2.42 -10.47
N GLN A 88 2.17 2.43 -11.02
CA GLN A 88 3.33 3.05 -10.37
C GLN A 88 3.13 4.56 -10.29
N LEU A 89 3.35 5.12 -9.10
CA LEU A 89 3.26 6.55 -8.87
C LEU A 89 4.53 7.26 -9.35
N GLN A 90 4.33 8.42 -9.97
CA GLN A 90 5.41 9.39 -10.16
C GLN A 90 5.66 10.15 -8.84
N PRO A 91 6.84 10.78 -8.66
CA PRO A 91 7.20 11.49 -7.42
C PRO A 91 6.16 12.53 -6.98
N GLU A 92 5.50 13.22 -7.92
CA GLU A 92 4.47 14.20 -7.63
C GLU A 92 3.20 13.55 -7.05
N GLN A 93 2.84 12.36 -7.54
CA GLN A 93 1.70 11.59 -7.04
C GLN A 93 2.01 10.96 -5.67
N GLU A 94 3.24 10.51 -5.44
CA GLU A 94 3.69 10.09 -4.12
C GLU A 94 3.57 11.22 -3.10
N GLN A 95 3.96 12.44 -3.50
CA GLN A 95 3.84 13.62 -2.64
C GLN A 95 2.38 14.00 -2.39
N GLU A 96 1.51 13.89 -3.41
CA GLU A 96 0.07 14.08 -3.27
C GLU A 96 -0.53 13.11 -2.23
N VAL A 97 -0.19 11.82 -2.30
CA VAL A 97 -0.62 10.83 -1.31
C VAL A 97 -0.21 11.26 0.09
N VAL A 98 1.08 11.59 0.28
CA VAL A 98 1.60 12.02 1.59
C VAL A 98 0.89 13.28 2.09
N ASP A 99 0.63 14.25 1.22
CA ASP A 99 -0.05 15.50 1.60
C ASP A 99 -1.49 15.28 2.04
N LYS A 100 -2.18 14.29 1.44
CA LYS A 100 -3.55 13.90 1.83
C LYS A 100 -3.62 13.16 3.16
N VAL A 101 -2.54 12.48 3.57
CA VAL A 101 -2.54 11.63 4.79
C VAL A 101 -1.67 12.14 5.93
N LYS A 102 -0.80 13.14 5.73
CA LYS A 102 0.06 13.69 6.79
C LYS A 102 -0.72 14.54 7.80
N TYR A 103 -0.13 14.72 8.99
CA TYR A 103 -0.60 15.72 9.96
C TYR A 103 -0.41 17.17 9.50
#